data_AF-A0A7K6VXP3-F1
#
_entry.id   AF-A0A7K6VXP3-F1
#
_cell.length_a   1.000
_cell.length_b   1.000
_cell.length_c   1.000
_cell.angle_alpha   90.00
_cell.angle_beta   90.00
_cell.angle_gamma   90.00
#
_symmetry.space_group_name_H-M   'P 1'
#
loop_
_entity.id
_entity.type
_entity.pdbx_description
1 polymer ?
#
loop_
_entity_poly.entity_id
_entity_poly.type
_entity_poly.pdbx_seq_one_letter_code
_entity_poly.pdbx_strand_id
1 'polypeptide(L)' 'RFRRCLLALNDTVSNIIGVTFFNVLEVPCFVLEESEECVQWHWWGGCERYGVVPLARMVQQRQYRYSVPAE' A
#
# COMPACT_ATOMS: atom_id res chain seq x y z
N ARG A 1 6.57 -4.01 6.83
CA ARG A 1 7.30 -5.24 7.25
C ARG A 1 8.16 -5.78 6.11
N PHE A 2 7.58 -6.05 4.93
CA PHE A 2 8.30 -6.51 3.73
C PHE A 2 9.57 -5.71 3.40
N ARG A 3 9.48 -4.37 3.29
CA ARG A 3 10.64 -3.48 3.11
C ARG A 3 11.79 -3.75 4.08
N ARG A 4 11.49 -3.90 5.38
CA ARG A 4 12.52 -4.14 6.40
C ARG A 4 13.15 -5.52 6.25
N CYS A 5 12.37 -6.52 5.84
CA CYS A 5 12.88 -7.85 5.54
C CYS A 5 13.91 -7.81 4.40
N LEU A 6 13.57 -7.14 3.29
CA LEU A 6 14.48 -6.99 2.15
C LEU A 6 15.76 -6.24 2.53
N LEU A 7 15.65 -5.15 3.29
CA LEU A 7 16.83 -4.39 3.75
C LEU A 7 17.69 -5.17 4.75
N ALA A 8 17.10 -6.08 5.53
CA ALA A 8 17.84 -6.89 6.48
C ALA A 8 18.60 -8.05 5.82
N LEU A 9 18.05 -8.62 4.73
CA LEU A 9 18.74 -9.64 3.93
C LEU A 9 19.95 -9.05 3.20
N ASN A 10 19.77 -7.85 2.61
CA ASN A 10 20.85 -7.08 1.97
C ASN A 10 21.70 -7.89 0.97
N ASP A 11 21.04 -8.68 0.13
CA ASP A 11 21.65 -9.44 -0.96
C ASP A 11 21.19 -8.92 -2.33
N THR A 12 21.79 -9.40 -3.41
CA THR A 12 21.46 -8.96 -4.77
C THR A 12 19.98 -9.16 -5.12
N VAL A 13 19.41 -10.31 -4.74
CA VAL A 13 18.03 -10.67 -5.08
C VAL A 13 17.02 -9.79 -4.34
N SER A 14 17.19 -9.65 -3.03
CA SER A 14 16.34 -8.81 -2.18
C SER A 14 16.42 -7.34 -2.57
N ASN A 15 17.58 -6.85 -2.99
CA ASN A 15 17.75 -5.49 -3.49
C ASN A 15 17.04 -5.27 -4.82
N ILE A 16 17.16 -6.21 -5.78
CA ILE A 16 16.40 -6.17 -7.04
C ILE A 16 14.90 -6.16 -6.76
N ILE A 17 14.41 -7.09 -5.93
CA ILE A 17 12.99 -7.16 -5.56
C ILE A 17 12.52 -5.84 -4.94
N GLY A 18 13.32 -5.25 -4.04
CA GLY A 18 13.01 -3.98 -3.41
C GLY A 18 12.91 -2.84 -4.43
N VAL A 19 13.88 -2.70 -5.32
CA VAL A 19 13.84 -1.66 -6.37
C VAL A 19 12.65 -1.86 -7.30
N THR A 20 12.43 -3.07 -7.80
CA THR A 20 11.33 -3.36 -8.72
C THR A 20 9.99 -3.05 -8.07
N PHE A 21 9.75 -3.52 -6.85
CA PHE A 21 8.46 -3.35 -6.18
C PHE A 21 8.17 -1.89 -5.81
N PHE A 22 9.15 -1.18 -5.25
CA PHE A 22 8.92 0.13 -4.64
C PHE A 22 9.25 1.33 -5.53
N ASN A 23 10.15 1.18 -6.52
CA ASN A 23 10.63 2.30 -7.35
C ASN A 23 10.22 2.18 -8.82
N VAL A 24 10.13 0.95 -9.36
CA VAL A 24 9.78 0.75 -10.78
C VAL A 24 8.28 0.56 -10.94
N LEU A 25 7.72 -0.42 -10.23
CA LEU A 25 6.29 -0.70 -10.26
C LEU A 25 5.49 0.27 -9.39
N GLU A 26 6.18 0.95 -8.45
CA GLU A 26 5.59 1.87 -7.48
C GLU A 26 4.28 1.32 -6.86
N VAL A 27 4.29 0.03 -6.50
CA VAL A 27 3.07 -0.67 -6.05
C VAL A 27 2.43 0.15 -4.92
N PRO A 28 1.16 0.58 -5.08
CA PRO A 28 0.63 1.60 -4.21
C PRO A 28 0.37 1.03 -2.81
N CYS A 29 0.56 1.88 -1.81
CA CYS A 29 0.15 1.60 -0.45
C CYS A 29 -1.21 2.23 -0.18
N PHE A 30 -1.98 1.62 0.71
CA PHE A 30 -3.19 2.21 1.25
C PHE A 30 -3.23 2.06 2.76
N VAL A 31 -3.93 2.98 3.40
CA VAL A 31 -4.35 2.88 4.79
C VAL A 31 -5.86 2.78 4.81
N LEU A 32 -6.39 2.04 5.78
CA LEU A 32 -7.82 2.03 6.02
C LEU A 32 -8.14 3.22 6.92
N GLU A 33 -9.04 4.07 6.44
CA GLU A 33 -9.56 5.21 7.18
C GLU A 33 -11.06 5.04 7.36
N GLU A 34 -11.55 5.36 8.55
CA GLU A 34 -12.98 5.30 8.83
C GLU A 34 -13.68 6.46 8.11
N SER A 35 -14.62 6.14 7.22
CA SER A 35 -15.48 7.11 6.56
C SER A 35 -16.95 6.71 6.68
N GLU A 36 -17.83 7.71 6.76
CA GLU A 36 -19.27 7.50 6.70
C GLU A 36 -19.68 7.30 5.25
N GLU A 37 -20.02 6.07 4.90
CA GLU A 37 -20.41 5.69 3.53
C GLU A 37 -21.80 5.07 3.51
N CYS A 38 -22.37 4.99 2.32
CA CYS A 38 -23.60 4.24 2.13
C CYS A 38 -23.35 2.74 2.21
N VAL A 39 -23.85 2.10 3.27
CA VAL A 39 -23.68 0.66 3.52
C VAL A 39 -24.90 -0.16 3.10
N GLN A 40 -26.01 0.51 2.76
CA GLN A 40 -27.23 -0.12 2.28
C GLN A 40 -27.91 0.80 1.27
N TRP A 41 -28.11 0.29 0.06
CA TRP A 41 -28.70 1.01 -1.05
C TRP A 41 -30.15 0.62 -1.26
N HIS A 42 -30.99 1.59 -1.60
CA HIS A 42 -32.28 1.29 -2.19
C HIS A 42 -32.10 0.74 -3.62
N TRP A 43 -32.98 -0.18 -4.02
CA TRP A 43 -32.89 -0.83 -5.35
C TRP A 43 -33.14 0.14 -6.52
N TRP A 44 -33.90 1.22 -6.30
CA TRP A 44 -34.17 2.28 -7.29
C TRP A 44 -33.14 3.41 -7.26
N GLY A 45 -32.07 3.25 -6.46
CA GLY A 45 -31.06 4.27 -6.21
C GLY A 45 -31.28 5.07 -4.93
N GLY A 46 -30.24 5.76 -4.48
CA GLY A 46 -30.22 6.45 -3.19
C GLY A 46 -29.80 5.55 -2.01
N CYS A 47 -29.29 6.18 -0.96
CA CYS A 47 -28.82 5.47 0.23
C CYS A 47 -29.94 5.28 1.25
N GLU A 48 -30.20 4.04 1.66
CA GLU A 48 -31.14 3.71 2.73
C GLU A 48 -30.50 3.92 4.10
N ARG A 49 -29.22 3.55 4.24
CA ARG A 49 -28.50 3.61 5.51
C ARG A 49 -27.03 3.90 5.33
N TYR A 50 -26.56 4.90 6.06
CA TYR A 50 -25.15 5.23 6.21
C TYR A 50 -24.53 4.47 7.38
N GLY A 51 -23.23 4.23 7.29
CA GLY A 51 -22.45 3.58 8.34
C GLY A 51 -20.98 3.89 8.20
N VAL A 52 -20.28 3.88 9.32
CA VAL A 52 -18.83 4.03 9.35
C VAL A 52 -18.20 2.73 8.86
N VAL A 53 -17.40 2.82 7.81
CA VAL A 53 -16.67 1.68 7.22
C VAL A 53 -15.21 2.04 6.99
N PRO A 54 -14.30 1.05 7.03
CA PRO A 54 -12.92 1.27 6.67
C PRO A 54 -12.77 1.38 5.15
N LEU A 55 -12.52 2.59 4.64
CA LEU A 55 -12.24 2.85 3.23
C LEU A 55 -10.72 2.90 2.99
N ALA A 56 -10.26 2.31 1.88
CA ALA A 56 -8.87 2.36 1.50
C ALA A 56 -8.49 3.74 0.92
N ARG A 57 -7.68 4.50 1.65
CA ARG A 57 -7.05 5.72 1.12
C ARG A 57 -5.64 5.43 0.64
N MET A 58 -5.37 5.78 -0.61
CA MET A 58 -4.05 5.63 -1.21
C MET A 58 -3.04 6.57 -0.57
N VAL A 59 -1.83 6.08 -0.33
CA VAL A 59 -0.69 6.84 0.19
C VAL A 59 0.50 6.70 -0.74
N GLN A 60 1.26 7.79 -0.87
CA GLN A 60 2.44 7.81 -1.73
C GLN A 60 3.46 6.76 -1.25
N GLN A 61 3.91 5.93 -2.18
CA GLN A 61 4.96 4.96 -1.92
C GLN A 61 6.28 5.69 -1.65
N ARG A 62 7.01 5.27 -0.60
CA ARG A 62 8.35 5.80 -0.34
C ARG A 62 9.35 5.06 -1.21
N GLN A 63 10.36 5.74 -1.73
CA GLN A 63 11.43 5.07 -2.48
C GLN A 63 12.16 4.04 -1.62
N TYR A 64 12.49 2.89 -2.20
CA TYR A 64 13.38 1.88 -1.61
C TYR A 64 14.83 2.26 -1.86
N ARG A 65 15.56 2.46 -0.76
CA ARG A 65 16.98 2.80 -0.75
C ARG A 65 17.74 1.68 -0.05
N TYR A 66 18.69 1.07 -0.74
CA TYR A 66 19.58 0.06 -0.20
C TYR A 66 21.04 0.52 -0.39
N SER A 67 21.93 0.05 0.47
CA SER A 67 23.37 0.22 0.30
C SER A 67 23.88 -0.85 -0.65
N VAL A 68 24.53 -0.45 -1.74
CA VAL A 68 25.29 -1.38 -2.58
C VAL A 68 26.45 -1.91 -1.73
N PRO A 69 26.57 -3.22 -1.49
CA PRO A 69 27.75 -3.77 -0.83
C PRO A 69 28.98 -3.41 -1.68
N ALA A 70 30.03 -2.90 -1.04
CA ALA A 70 31.31 -2.74 -1.73
C ALA A 70 31.79 -4.14 -2.18
N GLU A 71 32.09 -4.27 -3.47
CA GLU A 71 32.72 -5.47 -4.05
C GLU A 71 34.06 -5.80 -3.38
#